data_AF-A0A8X7UKE6-F1
#
_entry.id   AF-A0A8X7UKE6-F1
#
_cell.length_a   1.000
_cell.length_b   1.000
_cell.length_c   1.000
_cell.angle_alpha   90.00
_cell.angle_beta   90.00
_cell.angle_gamma   90.00
#
_symmetry.space_group_name_H-M   'P 1'
#
loop_
_entity.id
_entity.type
_entity.pdbx_description
1 polymer ?
#
loop_
_entity_poly.entity_id
_entity_poly.type
_entity_poly.pdbx_seq_one_letter_code
_entity_poly.pdbx_strand_id
1 'polypeptide(L)'
;MAEEYAECLLQNKFHENCPGCKVDQMKRLRRGFPFSELLTVWLIVLSTALSISSLFPFLYYMIGDFNIAKKEEDIGFYAGFVGCSLMLGRTLTSVVWGIVADRYGRKPVILIGTASVVIFNTLFGLSVNFWMAIITRFCLGCFNGLLGPIKAYAVETFRDEYQSLALSAVSTSWGIGLIIGPAMGGFLSQETLHNHKIDDDASSPDESFDAQKVLSHDPESHKATDRNEETSLLKNWPFISSIIVYCIFSLHDMAYTEIFSLWANSPRKYGGLGYSSADVGSVLAISGFGLLVFQLSLYSYAERLLGPTMVTRISGSLALVLLSTYPLIAKLSGLALTLALNCASVAKNVLSTSAITGLFILQNRAVRQDQRGAANGIAMTAMSLFKAIGPAAAGIIYSWSEKRLDAAFLPGTQMVFFILSVVLALGVVMTFKPFLAQTQH
;
A
#
# COMPACT_ATOMS: atom_id res chain seq x y z
N MET A 1 43.61 -4.96 9.32
CA MET A 1 42.58 -4.06 9.88
C MET A 1 41.17 -4.47 9.46
N ALA A 2 40.77 -4.48 8.18
CA ALA A 2 39.41 -4.88 7.77
C ALA A 2 39.04 -6.35 8.13
N GLU A 3 39.97 -7.29 8.02
CA GLU A 3 39.77 -8.70 8.43
C GLU A 3 39.69 -8.89 9.96
N GLU A 4 40.35 -8.02 10.72
CA GLU A 4 40.35 -8.01 12.18
C GLU A 4 39.01 -7.49 12.75
N TYR A 5 38.32 -6.62 11.98
CA TYR A 5 36.96 -6.18 12.27
C TYR A 5 35.91 -7.27 12.01
N ALA A 6 36.15 -8.18 11.06
CA ALA A 6 35.25 -9.29 10.75
C ALA A 6 35.26 -10.36 11.85
N GLU A 7 36.42 -10.66 12.45
CA GLU A 7 36.51 -11.54 13.63
C GLU A 7 35.90 -10.90 14.90
N CYS A 8 35.90 -9.57 15.02
CA CYS A 8 35.35 -8.86 16.18
C CYS A 8 33.83 -9.00 16.38
N LEU A 9 33.06 -9.25 15.30
CA LEU A 9 31.62 -9.50 15.40
C LEU A 9 31.28 -10.83 16.09
N LEU A 10 32.25 -11.75 16.20
CA LEU A 10 32.12 -13.02 16.92
C LEU A 10 32.49 -12.91 18.41
N GLN A 11 33.17 -11.84 18.85
CA GLN A 11 33.75 -11.73 20.21
C GLN A 11 33.07 -10.71 21.15
N ASN A 12 31.98 -10.04 20.77
CA ASN A 12 31.22 -9.16 21.68
C ASN A 12 32.04 -8.03 22.36
N LYS A 13 33.02 -7.44 21.66
CA LYS A 13 33.72 -6.24 22.16
C LYS A 13 32.98 -4.97 21.75
N PHE A 14 32.48 -4.21 22.72
CA PHE A 14 31.77 -2.94 22.50
C PHE A 14 32.76 -1.76 22.53
N HIS A 15 32.57 -0.76 21.67
CA HIS A 15 33.36 0.48 21.66
C HIS A 15 32.48 1.70 21.96
N GLU A 16 32.96 2.59 22.84
CA GLU A 16 32.18 3.72 23.39
C GLU A 16 31.73 4.76 22.35
N ASN A 17 32.41 4.86 21.20
CA ASN A 17 32.13 5.85 20.16
C ASN A 17 31.30 5.31 18.97
N CYS A 18 30.90 4.04 18.97
CA CYS A 18 30.06 3.48 17.91
C CYS A 18 28.57 3.55 18.30
N PRO A 19 27.72 4.33 17.59
CA PRO A 19 26.29 4.43 17.89
C PRO A 19 25.56 3.09 17.70
N GLY A 20 25.98 2.26 16.73
CA GLY A 20 25.45 0.91 16.55
C GLY A 20 25.76 -0.02 17.74
N CYS A 21 27.00 0.03 18.25
CA CYS A 21 27.38 -0.73 19.45
C CYS A 21 26.60 -0.30 20.69
N LYS A 22 26.28 0.99 20.85
CA LYS A 22 25.41 1.47 21.94
C LYS A 22 23.99 0.94 21.84
N VAL A 23 23.42 0.88 20.64
CA VAL A 23 22.08 0.31 20.41
C VAL A 23 22.08 -1.19 20.70
N ASP A 24 23.08 -1.94 20.22
CA ASP A 24 23.18 -3.38 20.50
C ASP A 24 23.48 -3.69 21.97
N GLN A 25 24.27 -2.86 22.63
CA GLN A 25 24.51 -2.97 24.07
C GLN A 25 23.22 -2.65 24.85
N MET A 26 22.44 -1.63 24.45
CA MET A 26 21.11 -1.36 25.02
C MET A 26 20.14 -2.51 24.80
N LYS A 27 20.07 -3.11 23.61
CA LYS A 27 19.25 -4.30 23.34
C LYS A 27 19.60 -5.46 24.27
N ARG A 28 20.89 -5.67 24.53
CA ARG A 28 21.36 -6.78 25.39
C ARG A 28 21.12 -6.50 26.87
N LEU A 29 21.32 -5.27 27.33
CA LEU A 29 21.13 -4.88 28.72
C LEU A 29 19.66 -4.75 29.11
N ARG A 30 18.76 -4.48 28.15
CA ARG A 30 17.32 -4.36 28.40
C ARG A 30 16.73 -5.72 28.76
N ARG A 31 16.31 -5.87 30.02
CA ARG A 31 15.55 -7.02 30.51
C ARG A 31 14.05 -6.74 30.34
N GLY A 32 13.31 -7.69 29.75
CA GLY A 32 11.87 -7.61 29.55
C GLY A 32 11.43 -7.26 28.12
N PHE A 33 10.13 -7.44 27.84
CA PHE A 33 9.53 -7.19 26.54
C PHE A 33 9.18 -5.69 26.36
N PRO A 34 9.68 -4.99 25.32
CA PRO A 34 9.40 -3.57 25.09
C PRO A 34 8.00 -3.35 24.50
N PHE A 35 6.97 -3.46 25.34
CA PHE A 35 5.56 -3.34 24.93
C PHE A 35 5.21 -1.92 24.43
N SER A 36 5.75 -0.89 25.08
CA SER A 36 5.46 0.51 24.72
C SER A 36 5.98 0.86 23.32
N GLU A 37 7.17 0.39 22.95
CA GLU A 37 7.71 0.57 21.60
C GLU A 37 6.90 -0.19 20.55
N LEU A 38 6.49 -1.42 20.87
CA LEU A 38 5.66 -2.22 19.96
C LEU A 38 4.32 -1.52 19.71
N LEU A 39 3.67 -1.04 20.77
CA LEU A 39 2.40 -0.33 20.69
C LEU A 39 2.55 0.97 19.89
N THR A 40 3.64 1.71 20.10
CA THR A 40 3.94 2.94 19.34
C THR A 40 4.09 2.64 17.84
N VAL A 41 4.88 1.62 17.48
CA VAL A 41 5.03 1.18 16.08
C VAL A 41 3.68 0.78 15.48
N TRP A 42 2.90 0.01 16.23
CA TRP A 42 1.59 -0.47 15.80
C TRP A 42 0.61 0.70 15.54
N LEU A 43 0.53 1.69 16.45
CA LEU A 43 -0.33 2.86 16.30
C LEU A 43 0.07 3.75 15.12
N ILE A 44 1.36 3.96 14.91
CA ILE A 44 1.88 4.78 13.80
C ILE A 44 1.55 4.13 12.44
N VAL A 45 1.73 2.81 12.32
CA VAL A 45 1.38 2.06 11.10
C VAL A 45 -0.13 2.05 10.88
N LEU A 46 -0.90 1.84 11.95
CA LEU A 46 -2.37 1.86 11.89
C LEU A 46 -2.89 3.20 11.37
N SER A 47 -2.42 4.31 11.94
CA SER A 47 -2.78 5.67 11.49
C SER A 47 -2.57 5.86 9.98
N THR A 48 -1.41 5.44 9.48
CA THR A 48 -1.08 5.53 8.05
C THR A 48 -1.95 4.62 7.19
N ALA A 49 -2.23 3.40 7.66
CA ALA A 49 -3.09 2.45 6.95
C ALA A 49 -4.55 2.97 6.86
N LEU A 50 -5.05 3.58 7.93
CA LEU A 50 -6.38 4.20 7.97
C LEU A 50 -6.51 5.32 6.94
N SER A 51 -5.54 6.24 6.86
CA SER A 51 -5.59 7.34 5.89
C SER A 51 -5.58 6.88 4.42
N ILE A 52 -4.89 5.78 4.11
CA ILE A 52 -4.84 5.25 2.74
C ILE A 52 -6.15 4.53 2.39
N SER A 53 -6.67 3.73 3.31
CA SER A 53 -7.80 2.84 3.05
C SER A 53 -9.17 3.54 3.16
N SER A 54 -9.28 4.60 3.96
CA SER A 54 -10.54 5.32 4.14
C SER A 54 -11.02 6.06 2.90
N LEU A 55 -10.13 6.36 1.94
CA LEU A 55 -10.45 7.14 0.74
C LEU A 55 -11.47 6.46 -0.18
N PHE A 56 -11.27 5.18 -0.49
CA PHE A 56 -11.92 4.53 -1.63
C PHE A 56 -13.47 4.51 -1.56
N PRO A 57 -14.12 4.30 -0.39
CA PRO A 57 -15.57 4.27 -0.31
C PRO A 57 -16.26 5.58 -0.71
N PHE A 58 -15.67 6.73 -0.39
CA PHE A 58 -16.33 8.04 -0.60
C PHE A 58 -15.76 8.84 -1.78
N LEU A 59 -14.63 8.41 -2.36
CA LEU A 59 -13.95 9.14 -3.44
C LEU A 59 -14.86 9.44 -4.64
N TYR A 60 -15.71 8.50 -5.04
CA TYR A 60 -16.67 8.70 -6.14
C TYR A 60 -17.59 9.89 -5.89
N TYR A 61 -18.20 9.96 -4.70
CA TYR A 61 -19.13 11.02 -4.31
C TYR A 61 -18.43 12.37 -4.17
N MET A 62 -17.26 12.39 -3.52
CA MET A 62 -16.46 13.61 -3.36
C MET A 62 -16.11 14.27 -4.71
N ILE A 63 -15.78 13.47 -5.73
CA ILE A 63 -15.52 13.99 -7.09
C ILE A 63 -16.81 14.50 -7.76
N GLY A 64 -17.94 13.84 -7.49
CA GLY A 64 -19.26 14.31 -7.91
C GLY A 64 -19.57 15.70 -7.33
N ASP A 65 -19.32 15.89 -6.03
CA ASP A 65 -19.59 17.16 -5.32
C ASP A 65 -18.69 18.31 -5.80
N PHE A 66 -17.47 18.02 -6.26
CA PHE A 66 -16.61 19.03 -6.89
C PHE A 66 -17.14 19.57 -8.23
N ASN A 67 -18.17 18.94 -8.81
CA ASN A 67 -18.83 19.37 -10.06
C ASN A 67 -17.85 19.58 -11.24
N ILE A 68 -16.69 18.91 -11.24
CA ILE A 68 -15.67 19.04 -12.30
C ILE A 68 -15.99 18.14 -13.50
N ALA A 69 -16.66 17.02 -13.25
CA ALA A 69 -17.09 16.07 -14.27
C ALA A 69 -18.41 16.56 -14.90
N LYS A 70 -18.38 16.88 -16.21
CA LYS A 70 -19.58 17.30 -16.95
C LYS A 70 -20.62 16.18 -17.10
N LYS A 71 -20.17 14.93 -16.99
CA LYS A 71 -20.98 13.71 -17.07
C LYS A 71 -20.59 12.77 -15.93
N GLU A 72 -21.56 12.00 -15.44
CA GLU A 72 -21.31 10.99 -14.40
C GLU A 72 -20.27 9.95 -14.84
N GLU A 73 -20.22 9.64 -16.13
CA GLU A 73 -19.24 8.71 -16.73
C GLU A 73 -17.79 9.18 -16.60
N ASP A 74 -17.56 10.49 -16.42
CA ASP A 74 -16.21 11.06 -16.29
C ASP A 74 -15.72 11.07 -14.82
N ILE A 75 -16.58 10.77 -13.84
CA ILE A 75 -16.23 10.78 -12.41
C ILE A 75 -15.08 9.80 -12.14
N GLY A 76 -15.15 8.59 -12.72
CA GLY A 76 -14.12 7.57 -12.56
C GLY A 76 -12.74 8.03 -13.05
N PHE A 77 -12.69 8.83 -14.13
CA PHE A 77 -11.43 9.39 -14.64
C PHE A 77 -10.76 10.28 -13.60
N TYR A 78 -11.50 11.24 -13.03
CA TYR A 78 -10.98 12.18 -12.03
C TYR A 78 -10.67 11.51 -10.69
N ALA A 79 -11.49 10.54 -10.26
CA ALA A 79 -11.23 9.74 -9.05
C ALA A 79 -9.88 9.01 -9.15
N GLY A 80 -9.59 8.39 -10.30
CA GLY A 80 -8.32 7.73 -10.54
C GLY A 80 -7.10 8.64 -10.36
N PHE A 81 -7.19 9.92 -10.77
CA PHE A 81 -6.10 10.89 -10.56
C PHE A 81 -5.90 11.28 -9.09
N VAL A 82 -6.97 11.40 -8.32
CA VAL A 82 -6.86 11.62 -6.87
C VAL A 82 -6.27 10.38 -6.19
N GLY A 83 -6.71 9.18 -6.57
CA GLY A 83 -6.17 7.91 -6.07
C GLY A 83 -4.68 7.72 -6.38
N CYS A 84 -4.21 8.13 -7.56
CA CYS A 84 -2.80 7.97 -7.95
C CYS A 84 -1.86 8.99 -7.29
N SER A 85 -2.33 10.20 -7.00
CA SER A 85 -1.51 11.32 -6.51
C SER A 85 -0.64 10.98 -5.28
N LEU A 86 -1.22 10.27 -4.30
CA LEU A 86 -0.51 9.85 -3.09
C LEU A 86 0.60 8.84 -3.40
N MET A 87 0.34 7.86 -4.25
CA MET A 87 1.33 6.85 -4.62
C MET A 87 2.43 7.41 -5.50
N LEU A 88 2.10 8.38 -6.36
CA LEU A 88 3.07 9.11 -7.16
C LEU A 88 4.05 9.89 -6.27
N GLY A 89 3.54 10.66 -5.30
CA GLY A 89 4.36 11.38 -4.33
C GLY A 89 5.28 10.45 -3.55
N ARG A 90 4.76 9.32 -3.06
CA ARG A 90 5.55 8.29 -2.34
C ARG A 90 6.65 7.70 -3.20
N THR A 91 6.37 7.44 -4.48
CA THR A 91 7.34 6.85 -5.39
C THR A 91 8.55 7.77 -5.57
N LEU A 92 8.31 9.07 -5.77
CA LEU A 92 9.35 10.07 -5.97
C LEU A 92 10.26 10.23 -4.74
N THR A 93 9.72 10.14 -3.52
CA THR A 93 10.47 10.44 -2.29
C THR A 93 10.87 9.21 -1.47
N SER A 94 10.35 8.01 -1.78
CA SER A 94 10.59 6.79 -0.99
C SER A 94 12.07 6.47 -0.76
N VAL A 95 12.89 6.57 -1.82
CA VAL A 95 14.33 6.31 -1.76
C VAL A 95 15.04 7.38 -0.92
N VAL A 96 14.65 8.64 -1.11
CA VAL A 96 15.21 9.78 -0.38
C VAL A 96 14.97 9.62 1.13
N TRP A 97 13.76 9.27 1.53
CA TRP A 97 13.43 9.04 2.94
C TRP A 97 14.16 7.84 3.53
N GLY A 98 14.46 6.80 2.74
CA GLY A 98 15.33 5.70 3.17
C GLY A 98 16.73 6.18 3.51
N ILE A 99 17.37 6.92 2.60
CA ILE A 99 18.71 7.49 2.79
C ILE A 99 18.74 8.46 3.97
N VAL A 100 17.73 9.33 4.09
CA VAL A 100 17.61 10.29 5.20
C VAL A 100 17.45 9.55 6.54
N ALA A 101 16.66 8.46 6.57
CA ALA A 101 16.47 7.66 7.77
C ALA A 101 17.74 6.93 8.22
N ASP A 102 18.57 6.50 7.27
CA ASP A 102 19.86 5.88 7.58
C ASP A 102 20.92 6.93 7.99
N ARG A 103 20.85 8.17 7.48
CA ARG A 103 21.82 9.23 7.80
C ARG A 103 21.52 10.00 9.09
N TYR A 104 20.27 10.39 9.30
CA TYR A 104 19.84 11.21 10.45
C TYR A 104 19.18 10.38 11.56
N GLY A 105 19.10 9.07 11.38
CA GLY A 105 18.39 8.15 12.25
C GLY A 105 16.90 8.04 11.90
N ARG A 106 16.30 6.92 12.30
CA ARG A 106 14.94 6.53 11.86
C ARG A 106 13.83 7.26 12.60
N LYS A 107 14.05 7.58 13.88
CA LYS A 107 13.04 8.20 14.75
C LYS A 107 12.58 9.58 14.24
N PRO A 108 13.47 10.52 13.82
CA PRO A 108 13.04 11.79 13.23
C PRO A 108 12.21 11.63 11.96
N VAL A 109 12.60 10.72 11.06
CA VAL A 109 11.87 10.46 9.81
C VAL A 109 10.46 9.92 10.09
N ILE A 110 10.33 9.00 11.05
CA ILE A 110 9.03 8.46 11.48
C ILE A 110 8.12 9.56 12.05
N LEU A 111 8.67 10.47 12.86
CA LEU A 111 7.92 11.59 13.45
C LEU A 111 7.45 12.58 12.38
N ILE A 112 8.34 12.98 11.45
CA ILE A 112 7.97 13.86 10.33
C ILE A 112 6.89 13.22 9.46
N GLY A 113 7.04 11.92 9.14
CA GLY A 113 6.04 11.18 8.38
C GLY A 113 4.68 11.15 9.08
N THR A 114 4.66 10.89 10.39
CA THR A 114 3.40 10.86 11.18
C THR A 114 2.75 12.25 11.27
N ALA A 115 3.54 13.31 11.50
CA ALA A 115 3.04 14.68 11.50
C ALA A 115 2.46 15.08 10.14
N SER A 116 3.11 14.67 9.05
CA SER A 116 2.61 14.91 7.69
C SER A 116 1.26 14.23 7.43
N VAL A 117 1.05 13.03 7.97
CA VAL A 117 -0.24 12.32 7.88
C VAL A 117 -1.33 13.16 8.55
N VAL A 118 -1.10 13.66 9.75
CA VAL A 118 -2.10 14.48 10.48
C VAL A 118 -2.41 15.77 9.72
N ILE A 119 -1.38 16.50 9.28
CA ILE A 119 -1.54 17.81 8.62
C ILE A 119 -2.24 17.64 7.27
N PHE A 120 -1.69 16.83 6.37
CA PHE A 120 -2.21 16.73 5.00
C PHE A 120 -3.51 15.93 4.90
N ASN A 121 -3.77 14.98 5.81
CA ASN A 121 -5.06 14.30 5.84
C ASN A 121 -6.18 15.24 6.33
N THR A 122 -5.88 16.13 7.29
CA THR A 122 -6.83 17.18 7.71
C THR A 122 -7.06 18.19 6.58
N LEU A 123 -6.00 18.66 5.91
CA LEU A 123 -6.13 19.56 4.76
C LEU A 123 -6.91 18.92 3.59
N PHE A 124 -6.76 17.61 3.38
CA PHE A 124 -7.55 16.90 2.39
C PHE A 124 -9.04 16.84 2.79
N GLY A 125 -9.35 16.61 4.06
CA GLY A 125 -10.72 16.63 4.56
C GLY A 125 -11.41 17.99 4.41
N LEU A 126 -10.64 19.09 4.43
CA LEU A 126 -11.11 20.46 4.17
C LEU A 126 -11.04 20.87 2.69
N SER A 127 -10.75 19.93 1.78
CA SER A 127 -10.59 20.28 0.38
C SER A 127 -11.93 20.59 -0.30
N VAL A 128 -12.03 21.80 -0.86
CA VAL A 128 -13.22 22.28 -1.59
C VAL A 128 -13.07 22.20 -3.11
N ASN A 129 -11.84 21.98 -3.59
CA ASN A 129 -11.49 21.98 -5.00
C ASN A 129 -10.74 20.70 -5.38
N PHE A 130 -10.99 20.21 -6.59
CA PHE A 130 -10.29 19.04 -7.16
C PHE A 130 -8.75 19.17 -7.12
N TRP A 131 -8.22 20.33 -7.51
CA TRP A 131 -6.77 20.56 -7.50
C TRP A 131 -6.19 20.59 -6.09
N MET A 132 -6.93 21.13 -5.11
CA MET A 132 -6.53 21.10 -3.70
C MET A 132 -6.47 19.67 -3.17
N ALA A 133 -7.44 18.82 -3.54
CA ALA A 133 -7.44 17.40 -3.20
C ALA A 133 -6.23 16.66 -3.77
N ILE A 134 -5.85 16.91 -5.03
CA ILE A 134 -4.65 16.33 -5.65
C ILE A 134 -3.37 16.81 -4.95
N ILE A 135 -3.21 18.11 -4.75
CA ILE A 135 -1.97 18.68 -4.18
C ILE A 135 -1.77 18.19 -2.75
N THR A 136 -2.80 18.23 -1.91
CA THR A 136 -2.72 17.76 -0.52
C THR A 136 -2.36 16.27 -0.45
N ARG A 137 -2.91 15.44 -1.35
CA ARG A 137 -2.59 14.00 -1.42
C ARG A 137 -1.22 13.71 -1.99
N PHE A 138 -0.79 14.46 -3.01
CA PHE A 138 0.57 14.37 -3.53
C PHE A 138 1.60 14.75 -2.46
N CYS A 139 1.38 15.86 -1.75
CA CYS A 139 2.22 16.29 -0.63
C CYS A 139 2.22 15.24 0.49
N LEU A 140 1.06 14.71 0.88
CA LEU A 140 0.97 13.61 1.83
C LEU A 140 1.85 12.43 1.37
N GLY A 141 1.80 12.07 0.09
CA GLY A 141 2.65 11.03 -0.48
C GLY A 141 4.14 11.35 -0.38
N CYS A 142 4.54 12.57 -0.75
CA CYS A 142 5.93 13.04 -0.71
C CYS A 142 6.53 13.00 0.70
N PHE A 143 5.76 13.33 1.74
CA PHE A 143 6.24 13.34 3.13
C PHE A 143 6.01 12.00 3.86
N ASN A 144 5.20 11.09 3.31
CA ASN A 144 4.87 9.80 3.93
C ASN A 144 5.75 8.64 3.41
N GLY A 145 7.04 8.70 3.76
CA GLY A 145 8.04 7.65 3.50
C GLY A 145 8.08 6.53 4.56
N LEU A 146 7.05 6.38 5.40
CA LEU A 146 7.13 5.68 6.68
C LEU A 146 7.31 4.15 6.60
N LEU A 147 6.73 3.48 5.59
CA LEU A 147 6.62 2.01 5.57
C LEU A 147 7.97 1.27 5.53
N GLY A 148 9.00 1.84 4.92
CA GLY A 148 10.34 1.27 4.90
C GLY A 148 11.06 1.45 6.24
N PRO A 149 11.30 2.71 6.67
CA PRO A 149 11.97 3.02 7.93
C PRO A 149 11.33 2.38 9.17
N ILE A 150 9.99 2.24 9.21
CA ILE A 150 9.33 1.67 10.39
C ILE A 150 9.54 0.16 10.53
N LYS A 151 9.55 -0.60 9.42
CA LYS A 151 9.88 -2.03 9.43
C LYS A 151 11.32 -2.24 9.87
N ALA A 152 12.20 -1.41 9.34
CA ALA A 152 13.60 -1.48 9.64
C ALA A 152 13.85 -1.06 11.12
N TYR A 153 13.18 -0.02 11.62
CA TYR A 153 13.19 0.39 13.02
C TYR A 153 12.67 -0.72 13.95
N ALA A 154 11.63 -1.44 13.56
CA ALA A 154 11.09 -2.58 14.31
C ALA A 154 12.10 -3.73 14.43
N VAL A 155 12.90 -3.99 13.38
CA VAL A 155 13.96 -5.02 13.45
C VAL A 155 15.14 -4.53 14.31
N GLU A 156 15.51 -3.26 14.18
CA GLU A 156 16.64 -2.66 14.91
C GLU A 156 16.37 -2.32 16.36
N THR A 157 15.12 -2.27 16.81
CA THR A 157 14.80 -1.95 18.21
C THR A 157 14.66 -3.22 19.05
N PHE A 158 14.16 -4.30 18.43
CA PHE A 158 13.83 -5.54 19.13
C PHE A 158 15.01 -6.52 19.07
N ARG A 159 15.14 -7.35 20.12
CA ARG A 159 16.07 -8.49 20.11
C ARG A 159 15.65 -9.50 19.05
N ASP A 160 16.61 -10.31 18.57
CA ASP A 160 16.39 -11.31 17.52
C ASP A 160 15.22 -12.25 17.82
N GLU A 161 15.03 -12.64 19.08
CA GLU A 161 13.90 -13.45 19.57
C GLU A 161 12.52 -12.82 19.30
N TYR A 162 12.43 -11.49 19.26
CA TYR A 162 11.17 -10.73 19.15
C TYR A 162 11.01 -9.99 17.81
N GLN A 163 11.96 -10.10 16.87
CA GLN A 163 11.89 -9.40 15.58
C GLN A 163 10.70 -9.86 14.73
N SER A 164 10.40 -11.16 14.73
CA SER A 164 9.25 -11.73 14.03
C SER A 164 7.93 -11.17 14.58
N LEU A 165 7.84 -11.01 15.91
CA LEU A 165 6.69 -10.41 16.58
C LEU A 165 6.53 -8.93 16.19
N ALA A 166 7.62 -8.16 16.16
CA ALA A 166 7.60 -6.76 15.75
C ALA A 166 7.15 -6.58 14.28
N LEU A 167 7.64 -7.42 13.36
CA LEU A 167 7.22 -7.42 11.96
C LEU A 167 5.76 -7.89 11.79
N SER A 168 5.32 -8.84 12.62
CA SER A 168 3.92 -9.25 12.64
C SER A 168 3.00 -8.12 13.13
N ALA A 169 3.42 -7.33 14.12
CA ALA A 169 2.66 -6.15 14.58
C ALA A 169 2.50 -5.08 13.49
N VAL A 170 3.53 -4.83 12.67
CA VAL A 170 3.43 -3.94 11.50
C VAL A 170 2.43 -4.49 10.47
N SER A 171 2.37 -5.81 10.31
CA SER A 171 1.47 -6.45 9.34
C SER A 171 0.02 -6.47 9.84
N THR A 172 -0.20 -6.75 11.14
CA THR A 172 -1.54 -6.77 11.74
C THR A 172 -2.14 -5.38 11.87
N SER A 173 -1.36 -4.35 12.20
CA SER A 173 -1.82 -2.95 12.18
C SER A 173 -2.29 -2.52 10.78
N TRP A 174 -1.55 -2.90 9.73
CA TRP A 174 -1.99 -2.68 8.36
C TRP A 174 -3.31 -3.41 8.05
N GLY A 175 -3.42 -4.70 8.42
CA GLY A 175 -4.64 -5.49 8.25
C GLY A 175 -5.84 -4.87 8.96
N ILE A 176 -5.67 -4.39 10.19
CA ILE A 176 -6.73 -3.71 10.96
C ILE A 176 -7.09 -2.35 10.33
N GLY A 177 -6.11 -1.63 9.79
CA GLY A 177 -6.36 -0.42 9.01
C GLY A 177 -7.27 -0.67 7.81
N LEU A 178 -7.10 -1.80 7.10
CA LEU A 178 -7.98 -2.19 6.00
C LEU A 178 -9.40 -2.56 6.43
N ILE A 179 -9.62 -2.88 7.70
CA ILE A 179 -10.96 -3.17 8.26
C ILE A 179 -11.63 -1.86 8.65
N ILE A 180 -10.95 -1.10 9.51
CA ILE A 180 -11.52 0.08 10.16
C ILE A 180 -11.57 1.26 9.18
N GLY A 181 -10.56 1.42 8.32
CA GLY A 181 -10.44 2.58 7.43
C GLY A 181 -11.61 2.73 6.45
N PRO A 182 -11.95 1.70 5.65
CA PRO A 182 -13.09 1.78 4.74
C PRO A 182 -14.43 1.94 5.47
N ALA A 183 -14.63 1.27 6.62
CA ALA A 183 -15.83 1.47 7.43
C ALA A 183 -15.95 2.92 7.89
N MET A 184 -14.89 3.47 8.50
CA MET A 184 -14.86 4.87 8.94
C MET A 184 -15.09 5.84 7.79
N GLY A 185 -14.40 5.65 6.65
CA GLY A 185 -14.56 6.51 5.47
C GLY A 185 -15.97 6.45 4.88
N GLY A 186 -16.56 5.26 4.81
CA GLY A 186 -17.92 5.05 4.33
C GLY A 186 -18.97 5.73 5.21
N PHE A 187 -19.03 5.37 6.50
CA PHE A 187 -20.04 5.90 7.41
C PHE A 187 -19.91 7.40 7.67
N LEU A 188 -18.69 7.93 7.84
CA LEU A 188 -18.51 9.35 8.11
C LEU A 188 -18.87 10.24 6.91
N SER A 189 -18.66 9.75 5.68
CA SER A 189 -19.01 10.51 4.48
C SER A 189 -20.52 10.62 4.24
N GLN A 190 -21.30 9.61 4.67
CA GLN A 190 -22.75 9.60 4.48
C GLN A 190 -23.46 10.66 5.32
N GLU A 191 -22.96 10.92 6.54
CA GLU A 191 -23.49 11.95 7.44
C GLU A 191 -23.21 13.38 6.92
N THR A 192 -22.10 13.60 6.21
CA THR A 192 -21.77 14.92 5.64
C THR A 192 -22.59 15.24 4.39
N LEU A 193 -22.98 14.23 3.60
CA LEU A 193 -23.79 14.40 2.38
C LEU A 193 -25.24 14.86 2.67
N HIS A 194 -25.76 14.60 3.87
CA HIS A 194 -27.09 15.08 4.28
C HIS A 194 -27.11 16.50 4.87
N ASN A 195 -25.95 17.06 5.23
CA ASN A 195 -25.86 18.33 5.98
C ASN A 195 -25.25 19.51 5.20
N HIS A 196 -24.93 19.37 3.91
CA HIS A 196 -24.50 20.51 3.07
C HIS A 196 -25.66 21.12 2.25
N LYS A 197 -26.59 21.73 2.97
CA LYS A 197 -27.13 23.04 2.60
C LYS A 197 -26.77 24.00 3.73
N ILE A 198 -25.63 24.65 3.63
CA ILE A 198 -25.36 25.84 4.43
C ILE A 198 -24.90 26.92 3.46
N ASP A 199 -25.64 28.01 3.52
CA ASP A 199 -25.64 29.17 2.65
C ASP A 199 -24.28 29.88 2.58
N ASP A 200 -24.05 30.49 1.43
CA ASP A 200 -23.05 31.54 1.22
C ASP A 200 -23.18 32.63 2.29
N ASP A 201 -22.08 32.98 2.97
CA ASP A 201 -21.74 34.40 3.22
C ASP A 201 -20.34 34.60 3.83
N ALA A 202 -19.57 35.42 3.10
CA ALA A 202 -18.65 36.46 3.54
C ALA A 202 -17.56 36.25 4.63
N SER A 203 -16.34 36.63 4.20
CA SER A 203 -15.31 37.46 4.87
C SER A 203 -14.04 36.81 5.47
N SER A 204 -12.91 37.28 4.90
CA SER A 204 -11.48 37.21 5.31
C SER A 204 -11.19 37.97 6.65
N PRO A 205 -9.99 37.93 7.31
CA PRO A 205 -8.63 37.81 6.72
C PRO A 205 -7.51 37.09 7.52
N ASP A 206 -6.38 36.90 6.81
CA ASP A 206 -4.96 36.81 7.21
C ASP A 206 -4.54 36.19 8.55
N GLU A 207 -3.73 35.13 8.46
CA GLU A 207 -2.50 35.01 9.28
C GLU A 207 -1.33 34.51 8.42
N SER A 208 -0.37 35.40 8.22
CA SER A 208 0.98 35.15 7.74
C SER A 208 1.79 34.34 8.76
N PHE A 209 2.62 33.39 8.30
CA PHE A 209 3.77 32.96 9.08
C PHE A 209 5.02 32.84 8.20
N ASP A 210 6.05 33.55 8.64
CA ASP A 210 7.33 33.78 7.97
C ASP A 210 8.14 32.49 7.77
N ALA A 211 8.72 32.38 6.57
CA ALA A 211 9.78 31.45 6.26
C ALA A 211 11.10 32.22 6.18
N GLN A 212 12.07 31.95 7.07
CA GLN A 212 13.47 32.29 6.75
C GLN A 212 14.54 31.42 7.46
N LYS A 213 15.37 30.81 6.60
CA LYS A 213 16.82 30.46 6.64
C LYS A 213 17.54 30.18 7.97
N VAL A 214 18.32 29.09 7.94
CA VAL A 214 19.77 29.11 8.28
C VAL A 214 20.55 28.27 7.25
N LEU A 215 21.65 28.83 6.73
CA LEU A 215 22.67 28.17 5.91
C LEU A 215 24.04 28.32 6.62
N SER A 216 24.95 27.39 6.31
CA SER A 216 26.41 27.33 6.51
C SER A 216 26.98 27.07 7.92
N HIS A 217 27.68 25.95 8.10
CA HIS A 217 29.15 25.84 8.06
C HIS A 217 29.60 24.35 8.12
N ASP A 218 30.59 23.97 7.30
CA ASP A 218 31.35 22.68 7.35
C ASP A 218 32.55 22.82 8.32
N PRO A 219 33.12 21.74 8.92
CA PRO A 219 34.06 20.87 8.19
C PRO A 219 34.08 19.36 8.54
N GLU A 220 34.35 18.57 7.49
CA GLU A 220 35.16 17.33 7.33
C GLU A 220 35.09 16.09 8.24
N SER A 221 35.20 14.95 7.52
CA SER A 221 35.75 13.62 7.86
C SER A 221 34.72 12.56 8.34
N HIS A 222 34.67 11.31 7.84
CA HIS A 222 35.57 10.52 7.00
C HIS A 222 34.80 9.66 6.00
N LYS A 223 35.35 9.50 4.79
CA LYS A 223 35.10 8.38 3.89
C LYS A 223 35.64 7.09 4.51
N ALA A 224 34.88 6.00 4.42
CA ALA A 224 35.43 4.66 4.31
C ALA A 224 34.86 4.04 3.03
N THR A 225 35.73 3.96 2.04
CA THR A 225 35.57 3.19 0.82
C THR A 225 35.86 1.74 1.18
N ASP A 226 34.87 0.86 1.03
CA ASP A 226 35.12 -0.55 0.72
C ASP A 226 34.02 -0.99 -0.25
N ARG A 227 34.21 -0.65 -1.53
CA ARG A 227 33.49 -1.29 -2.64
C ARG A 227 34.24 -2.56 -3.03
N ASN A 228 34.25 -3.54 -2.14
CA ASN A 228 34.62 -4.90 -2.51
C ASN A 228 33.37 -5.59 -3.02
N GLU A 229 33.29 -5.71 -4.35
CA GLU A 229 32.42 -6.60 -5.13
C GLU A 229 31.08 -7.01 -4.47
N GLU A 230 30.24 -6.05 -4.12
CA GLU A 230 28.82 -6.33 -3.95
C GLU A 230 28.31 -6.78 -5.33
N THR A 231 28.03 -8.07 -5.49
CA THR A 231 27.29 -8.57 -6.65
C THR A 231 26.04 -7.73 -6.77
N SER A 232 26.01 -6.83 -7.76
CA SER A 232 24.95 -5.85 -7.91
C SER A 232 23.60 -6.55 -7.83
N LEU A 233 22.77 -6.20 -6.84
CA LEU A 233 21.45 -6.79 -6.64
C LEU A 233 20.59 -6.75 -7.92
N LEU A 234 20.83 -5.73 -8.74
CA LEU A 234 20.17 -5.56 -10.04
C LEU A 234 20.59 -6.60 -11.09
N LYS A 235 21.73 -7.26 -10.93
CA LYS A 235 22.18 -8.37 -11.78
C LYS A 235 21.61 -9.73 -11.33
N ASN A 236 21.02 -9.82 -10.13
CA ASN A 236 20.39 -11.04 -9.64
C ASN A 236 19.03 -11.25 -10.34
N TRP A 237 19.03 -12.05 -11.41
CA TRP A 237 17.83 -12.30 -12.22
C TRP A 237 16.65 -12.95 -11.45
N PRO A 238 16.85 -13.98 -10.60
CA PRO A 238 15.80 -14.48 -9.70
C PRO A 238 15.14 -13.40 -8.85
N PHE A 239 15.92 -12.46 -8.33
CA PHE A 239 15.41 -11.35 -7.54
C PHE A 239 14.61 -10.35 -8.39
N ILE A 240 15.17 -9.91 -9.52
CA ILE A 240 14.51 -8.95 -10.42
C ILE A 240 13.23 -9.52 -11.04
N SER A 241 13.23 -10.76 -11.49
CA SER A 241 12.03 -11.42 -12.01
C SER A 241 10.90 -11.47 -10.97
N SER A 242 11.24 -11.76 -9.71
CA SER A 242 10.26 -11.74 -8.61
C SER A 242 9.72 -10.33 -8.32
N ILE A 243 10.54 -9.28 -8.45
CA ILE A 243 10.07 -7.88 -8.34
C ILE A 243 9.10 -7.53 -9.48
N ILE A 244 9.40 -7.92 -10.71
CA ILE A 244 8.54 -7.61 -11.87
C ILE A 244 7.15 -8.21 -11.67
N VAL A 245 7.07 -9.50 -11.31
CA VAL A 245 5.79 -10.18 -11.06
C VAL A 245 5.06 -9.54 -9.88
N TYR A 246 5.78 -9.21 -8.80
CA TYR A 246 5.23 -8.50 -7.64
C TYR A 246 4.62 -7.14 -8.00
N CYS A 247 5.26 -6.40 -8.90
CA CYS A 247 4.76 -5.11 -9.38
C CYS A 247 3.47 -5.26 -10.18
N ILE A 248 3.36 -6.27 -11.05
CA ILE A 248 2.15 -6.55 -11.84
C ILE A 248 0.97 -6.93 -10.93
N PHE A 249 1.19 -7.85 -9.97
CA PHE A 249 0.16 -8.22 -9.00
C PHE A 249 -0.26 -7.02 -8.13
N SER A 250 0.70 -6.18 -7.73
CA SER A 250 0.42 -4.97 -6.94
C SER A 250 -0.34 -3.90 -7.73
N LEU A 251 -0.02 -3.72 -9.01
CA LEU A 251 -0.76 -2.85 -9.93
C LEU A 251 -2.19 -3.35 -10.09
N HIS A 252 -2.37 -4.64 -10.34
CA HIS A 252 -3.68 -5.26 -10.47
C HIS A 252 -4.50 -5.12 -9.18
N ASP A 253 -3.91 -5.39 -8.01
CA ASP A 253 -4.60 -5.27 -6.72
C ASP A 253 -5.10 -3.85 -6.45
N MET A 254 -4.28 -2.86 -6.77
CA MET A 254 -4.63 -1.45 -6.66
C MET A 254 -5.71 -1.04 -7.67
N ALA A 255 -5.56 -1.45 -8.93
CA ALA A 255 -6.54 -1.17 -9.99
C ALA A 255 -7.90 -1.80 -9.67
N TYR A 256 -7.93 -3.03 -9.18
CA TYR A 256 -9.16 -3.65 -8.70
C TYR A 256 -9.80 -2.84 -7.58
N THR A 257 -9.02 -2.36 -6.60
CA THR A 257 -9.58 -1.68 -5.42
C THR A 257 -10.26 -0.38 -5.83
N GLU A 258 -9.65 0.35 -6.77
CA GLU A 258 -10.24 1.53 -7.39
C GLU A 258 -11.50 1.18 -8.21
N ILE A 259 -11.39 0.21 -9.14
CA ILE A 259 -12.51 -0.23 -9.99
C ILE A 259 -13.68 -0.76 -9.15
N PHE A 260 -13.41 -1.50 -8.07
CA PHE A 260 -14.46 -2.07 -7.23
C PHE A 260 -15.27 -0.96 -6.54
N SER A 261 -14.61 0.08 -6.04
CA SER A 261 -15.29 1.20 -5.38
C SER A 261 -16.06 2.07 -6.37
N LEU A 262 -15.48 2.38 -7.54
CA LEU A 262 -16.19 3.08 -8.63
C LEU A 262 -17.37 2.23 -9.14
N TRP A 263 -17.05 0.97 -9.44
CA TRP A 263 -17.88 -0.24 -9.42
C TRP A 263 -19.22 -0.11 -8.70
N ALA A 264 -19.08 -0.23 -7.39
CA ALA A 264 -20.18 -0.33 -6.48
C ALA A 264 -20.95 0.98 -6.36
N ASN A 265 -20.26 2.13 -6.34
CA ASN A 265 -20.89 3.45 -6.20
C ASN A 265 -21.64 3.91 -7.46
N SER A 266 -21.22 3.46 -8.65
CA SER A 266 -21.83 3.90 -9.91
C SER A 266 -23.32 3.48 -10.00
N PRO A 267 -24.20 4.34 -10.53
CA PRO A 267 -25.61 4.04 -10.75
C PRO A 267 -25.85 2.75 -11.56
N ARG A 268 -26.96 2.07 -11.27
CA ARG A 268 -27.34 0.84 -12.00
C ARG A 268 -27.52 1.02 -13.51
N LYS A 269 -27.82 2.24 -13.98
CA LYS A 269 -27.92 2.54 -15.42
C LYS A 269 -26.62 2.31 -16.19
N TYR A 270 -25.46 2.44 -15.53
CA TYR A 270 -24.15 2.15 -16.12
C TYR A 270 -23.63 0.75 -15.75
N GLY A 271 -24.47 -0.09 -15.14
CA GLY A 271 -24.11 -1.44 -14.72
C GLY A 271 -23.33 -1.54 -13.41
N GLY A 272 -23.25 -0.44 -12.64
CA GLY A 272 -22.82 -0.43 -11.23
C GLY A 272 -23.90 -0.94 -10.28
N LEU A 273 -23.64 -0.88 -8.97
CA LEU A 273 -24.56 -1.36 -7.94
C LEU A 273 -25.47 -0.27 -7.35
N GLY A 274 -25.07 1.00 -7.47
CA GLY A 274 -25.71 2.15 -6.83
C GLY A 274 -25.59 2.13 -5.31
N TYR A 275 -24.50 1.57 -4.78
CA TYR A 275 -24.22 1.48 -3.34
C TYR A 275 -23.82 2.85 -2.79
N SER A 276 -24.21 3.12 -1.55
CA SER A 276 -23.68 4.27 -0.83
C SER A 276 -22.22 4.04 -0.42
N SER A 277 -21.52 5.11 -0.06
CA SER A 277 -20.17 5.02 0.49
C SER A 277 -20.10 4.13 1.75
N ALA A 278 -21.14 4.11 2.59
CA ALA A 278 -21.22 3.23 3.76
C ALA A 278 -21.40 1.75 3.39
N ASP A 279 -22.17 1.44 2.34
CA ASP A 279 -22.32 0.07 1.86
C ASP A 279 -20.99 -0.47 1.33
N VAL A 280 -20.27 0.35 0.54
CA VAL A 280 -18.92 0.00 0.04
C VAL A 280 -17.93 -0.15 1.20
N GLY A 281 -17.97 0.77 2.16
CA GLY A 281 -17.16 0.72 3.37
C GLY A 281 -17.39 -0.58 4.17
N SER A 282 -18.65 -1.01 4.28
CA SER A 282 -19.04 -2.25 4.96
C SER A 282 -18.51 -3.49 4.25
N VAL A 283 -18.64 -3.57 2.91
CA VAL A 283 -18.12 -4.71 2.14
C VAL A 283 -16.60 -4.81 2.25
N LEU A 284 -15.89 -3.68 2.17
CA LEU A 284 -14.44 -3.65 2.33
C LEU A 284 -14.00 -4.03 3.74
N ALA A 285 -14.73 -3.59 4.78
CA ALA A 285 -14.45 -3.95 6.17
C ALA A 285 -14.65 -5.45 6.44
N ILE A 286 -15.75 -6.04 5.97
CA ILE A 286 -16.01 -7.49 6.03
C ILE A 286 -14.89 -8.26 5.31
N SER A 287 -14.45 -7.75 4.16
CA SER A 287 -13.36 -8.36 3.40
C SER A 287 -12.02 -8.28 4.11
N GLY A 288 -11.72 -7.15 4.75
CA GLY A 288 -10.53 -6.98 5.60
C GLY A 288 -10.53 -7.93 6.80
N PHE A 289 -11.69 -8.16 7.41
CA PHE A 289 -11.82 -9.10 8.53
C PHE A 289 -11.59 -10.53 8.07
N GLY A 290 -12.20 -10.93 6.95
CA GLY A 290 -11.98 -12.25 6.34
C GLY A 290 -10.51 -12.47 5.97
N LEU A 291 -9.84 -11.44 5.44
CA LEU A 291 -8.40 -11.47 5.16
C LEU A 291 -7.57 -11.69 6.44
N LEU A 292 -7.87 -10.96 7.52
CA LEU A 292 -7.15 -11.08 8.78
C LEU A 292 -7.30 -12.48 9.39
N VAL A 293 -8.52 -13.02 9.40
CA VAL A 293 -8.77 -14.41 9.84
C VAL A 293 -7.96 -15.40 9.01
N PHE A 294 -7.98 -15.26 7.68
CA PHE A 294 -7.23 -16.13 6.78
C PHE A 294 -5.70 -16.04 6.99
N GLN A 295 -5.16 -14.84 7.17
CA GLN A 295 -3.72 -14.63 7.40
C GLN A 295 -3.25 -15.28 8.70
N LEU A 296 -4.02 -15.16 9.78
CA LEU A 296 -3.66 -15.71 11.08
C LEU A 296 -3.75 -17.24 11.16
N SER A 297 -4.59 -17.86 10.32
CA SER A 297 -4.90 -19.29 10.41
C SER A 297 -4.43 -20.09 9.19
N LEU A 298 -5.05 -19.89 8.03
CA LEU A 298 -4.91 -20.74 6.84
C LEU A 298 -3.65 -20.45 6.04
N TYR A 299 -3.17 -19.20 5.98
CA TYR A 299 -2.03 -18.83 5.13
C TYR A 299 -0.76 -19.62 5.50
N SER A 300 -0.43 -19.68 6.79
CA SER A 300 0.74 -20.42 7.30
C SER A 300 0.70 -21.91 6.94
N TYR A 301 -0.50 -22.50 6.91
CA TYR A 301 -0.70 -23.89 6.52
C TYR A 301 -0.51 -24.06 5.00
N ALA A 302 -1.12 -23.19 4.20
CA ALA A 302 -1.02 -23.21 2.74
C ALA A 302 0.43 -23.03 2.25
N GLU A 303 1.17 -22.10 2.84
CA GLU A 303 2.58 -21.87 2.48
C GLU A 303 3.46 -23.08 2.81
N ARG A 304 3.27 -23.71 3.97
CA ARG A 304 4.03 -24.90 4.38
C ARG A 304 3.77 -26.10 3.48
N LEU A 305 2.52 -26.26 3.02
CA LEU A 305 2.12 -27.42 2.20
C LEU A 305 2.51 -27.27 0.73
N LEU A 306 2.28 -26.10 0.14
CA LEU A 306 2.38 -25.90 -1.31
C LEU A 306 3.64 -25.10 -1.72
N GLY A 307 4.24 -24.39 -0.77
CA GLY A 307 5.32 -23.44 -1.03
C GLY A 307 4.84 -22.12 -1.66
N PRO A 308 5.65 -21.05 -1.58
CA PRO A 308 5.23 -19.70 -1.98
C PRO A 308 4.87 -19.59 -3.47
N THR A 309 5.59 -20.28 -4.36
CA THR A 309 5.34 -20.19 -5.80
C THR A 309 4.01 -20.82 -6.22
N MET A 310 3.64 -21.98 -5.67
CA MET A 310 2.35 -22.62 -6.00
C MET A 310 1.18 -21.88 -5.37
N VAL A 311 1.34 -21.34 -4.16
CA VAL A 311 0.33 -20.46 -3.55
C VAL A 311 0.05 -19.27 -4.47
N THR A 312 1.07 -18.55 -4.94
CA THR A 312 0.88 -17.43 -5.88
C THR A 312 0.15 -17.85 -7.17
N ARG A 313 0.51 -19.00 -7.76
CA ARG A 313 -0.12 -19.52 -8.99
C ARG A 313 -1.59 -19.86 -8.79
N ILE A 314 -1.89 -20.63 -7.75
CA ILE A 314 -3.26 -21.06 -7.44
C ILE A 314 -4.10 -19.83 -7.10
N SER A 315 -3.57 -18.93 -6.26
CA SER A 315 -4.27 -17.72 -5.87
C SER A 315 -4.59 -16.82 -7.08
N GLY A 316 -3.62 -16.58 -7.96
CA GLY A 316 -3.85 -15.81 -9.18
C GLY A 316 -4.84 -16.47 -10.15
N SER A 317 -4.74 -17.79 -10.32
CA SER A 317 -5.65 -18.54 -11.22
C SER A 317 -7.09 -18.56 -10.71
N LEU A 318 -7.29 -18.76 -9.41
CA LEU A 318 -8.62 -18.67 -8.80
C LEU A 318 -9.17 -17.24 -8.84
N ALA A 319 -8.31 -16.22 -8.67
CA ALA A 319 -8.73 -14.83 -8.77
C ALA A 319 -9.18 -14.45 -10.19
N LEU A 320 -8.64 -15.07 -11.26
CA LEU A 320 -9.14 -14.89 -12.63
C LEU A 320 -10.57 -15.39 -12.80
N VAL A 321 -10.83 -16.60 -12.30
CA VAL A 321 -12.18 -17.18 -12.33
C VAL A 321 -13.15 -16.29 -11.55
N LEU A 322 -12.70 -15.81 -10.39
CA LEU A 322 -13.49 -14.94 -9.53
C LEU A 322 -13.80 -13.59 -10.19
N LEU A 323 -12.85 -12.93 -10.85
CA LEU A 323 -13.09 -11.66 -11.55
C LEU A 323 -14.15 -11.79 -12.65
N SER A 324 -14.20 -12.95 -13.30
CA SER A 324 -15.18 -13.24 -14.34
C SER A 324 -16.62 -13.35 -13.80
N THR A 325 -16.81 -13.53 -12.49
CA THR A 325 -18.15 -13.61 -11.89
C THR A 325 -18.74 -12.25 -11.50
N TYR A 326 -17.94 -11.18 -11.38
CA TYR A 326 -18.43 -9.85 -10.97
C TYR A 326 -19.53 -9.27 -11.89
N PRO A 327 -19.42 -9.34 -13.23
CA PRO A 327 -20.52 -8.91 -14.10
C PRO A 327 -21.82 -9.71 -13.91
N LEU A 328 -21.72 -10.96 -13.45
CA LEU A 328 -22.89 -11.80 -13.14
C LEU A 328 -23.49 -11.42 -11.78
N ILE A 329 -22.64 -11.15 -10.79
CA ILE A 329 -23.05 -10.66 -9.46
C ILE A 329 -23.84 -9.35 -9.62
N ALA A 330 -23.45 -8.46 -10.53
CA ALA A 330 -24.14 -7.20 -10.82
C ALA A 330 -25.62 -7.38 -11.19
N LYS A 331 -26.00 -8.54 -11.77
CA LYS A 331 -27.38 -8.85 -12.17
C LYS A 331 -28.25 -9.33 -11.02
N LEU A 332 -27.67 -9.67 -9.88
CA LEU A 332 -28.40 -10.08 -8.69
C LEU A 332 -29.05 -8.89 -7.98
N SER A 333 -30.02 -9.18 -7.12
CA SER A 333 -30.70 -8.18 -6.29
C SER A 333 -30.98 -8.73 -4.89
N GLY A 334 -31.24 -7.83 -3.94
CA GLY A 334 -31.55 -8.17 -2.55
C GLY A 334 -30.43 -8.95 -1.84
N LEU A 335 -30.83 -9.89 -0.98
CA LEU A 335 -29.91 -10.63 -0.11
C LEU A 335 -28.90 -11.48 -0.89
N ALA A 336 -29.28 -12.01 -2.06
CA ALA A 336 -28.38 -12.79 -2.91
C ALA A 336 -27.20 -11.96 -3.43
N LEU A 337 -27.44 -10.70 -3.82
CA LEU A 337 -26.38 -9.77 -4.21
C LEU A 337 -25.42 -9.51 -3.04
N THR A 338 -25.96 -9.16 -1.88
CA THR A 338 -25.15 -8.83 -0.69
C THR A 338 -24.27 -10.01 -0.28
N LEU A 339 -24.82 -11.23 -0.22
CA LEU A 339 -24.07 -12.42 0.16
C LEU A 339 -22.99 -12.75 -0.89
N ALA A 340 -23.36 -12.80 -2.18
CA ALA A 340 -22.43 -13.13 -3.25
C ALA A 340 -21.28 -12.11 -3.34
N LEU A 341 -21.59 -10.81 -3.23
CA LEU A 341 -20.60 -9.74 -3.30
C LEU A 341 -19.62 -9.78 -2.12
N ASN A 342 -20.12 -9.98 -0.88
CA ASN A 342 -19.25 -10.10 0.29
C ASN A 342 -18.36 -11.34 0.21
N CYS A 343 -18.91 -12.50 -0.16
CA CYS A 343 -18.13 -13.71 -0.36
C CYS A 343 -17.06 -13.52 -1.46
N ALA A 344 -17.42 -12.92 -2.58
CA ALA A 344 -16.49 -12.64 -3.68
C ALA A 344 -15.40 -11.65 -3.25
N SER A 345 -15.76 -10.57 -2.55
CA SER A 345 -14.79 -9.56 -2.09
C SER A 345 -13.82 -10.12 -1.04
N VAL A 346 -14.30 -10.96 -0.10
CA VAL A 346 -13.44 -11.69 0.84
C VAL A 346 -12.49 -12.61 0.07
N ALA A 347 -13.02 -13.44 -0.83
CA ALA A 347 -12.22 -14.37 -1.63
C ALA A 347 -11.15 -13.63 -2.44
N LYS A 348 -11.51 -12.52 -3.10
CA LYS A 348 -10.54 -11.71 -3.86
C LYS A 348 -9.42 -11.21 -2.97
N ASN A 349 -9.76 -10.61 -1.82
CA ASN A 349 -8.76 -10.03 -0.92
C ASN A 349 -7.79 -11.08 -0.38
N VAL A 350 -8.32 -12.25 -0.02
CA VAL A 350 -7.53 -13.41 0.42
C VAL A 350 -6.58 -13.89 -0.70
N LEU A 351 -7.09 -14.09 -1.91
CA LEU A 351 -6.30 -14.57 -3.04
C LEU A 351 -5.21 -13.56 -3.45
N SER A 352 -5.58 -12.28 -3.58
CA SER A 352 -4.64 -11.20 -3.95
C SER A 352 -3.52 -11.07 -2.93
N THR A 353 -3.86 -11.02 -1.64
CA THR A 353 -2.87 -10.88 -0.57
C THR A 353 -1.97 -12.11 -0.48
N SER A 354 -2.51 -13.31 -0.66
CA SER A 354 -1.71 -14.55 -0.68
C SER A 354 -0.68 -14.55 -1.79
N ALA A 355 -1.05 -14.07 -2.98
CA ALA A 355 -0.14 -13.95 -4.11
C ALA A 355 0.98 -12.94 -3.84
N ILE A 356 0.64 -11.76 -3.31
CA ILE A 356 1.58 -10.68 -2.95
C ILE A 356 2.56 -11.15 -1.86
N THR A 357 2.07 -11.81 -0.81
CA THR A 357 2.91 -12.33 0.27
C THR A 357 3.84 -13.44 -0.22
N GLY A 358 3.36 -14.37 -1.05
CA GLY A 358 4.18 -15.41 -1.65
C GLY A 358 5.35 -14.85 -2.49
N LEU A 359 5.09 -13.81 -3.28
CA LEU A 359 6.11 -13.11 -4.07
C LEU A 359 7.11 -12.37 -3.19
N PHE A 360 6.64 -11.71 -2.13
CA PHE A 360 7.52 -11.04 -1.16
C PHE A 360 8.46 -12.03 -0.45
N ILE A 361 7.97 -13.22 -0.10
CA ILE A 361 8.80 -14.28 0.47
C ILE A 361 9.85 -14.76 -0.54
N LEU A 362 9.47 -14.93 -1.80
CA LEU A 362 10.40 -15.34 -2.85
C LEU A 362 11.52 -14.32 -3.07
N GLN A 363 11.22 -13.01 -3.02
CA GLN A 363 12.24 -11.95 -3.08
C GLN A 363 13.25 -12.06 -1.93
N ASN A 364 12.76 -12.25 -0.70
CA ASN A 364 13.62 -12.38 0.48
C ASN A 364 14.46 -13.67 0.46
N ARG A 365 13.97 -14.75 -0.19
CA ARG A 365 14.75 -15.99 -0.39
C ARG A 365 15.81 -15.87 -1.49
N ALA A 366 15.58 -15.01 -2.49
CA ALA A 366 16.52 -14.79 -3.59
C ALA A 366 17.74 -13.92 -3.20
N VAL A 367 17.72 -13.30 -2.02
CA VAL A 367 18.74 -12.36 -1.55
C VAL A 367 19.29 -12.79 -0.19
N ARG A 368 20.61 -12.65 -0.03
CA ARG A 368 21.32 -12.93 1.23
C ARG A 368 20.82 -12.01 2.34
N GLN A 369 20.86 -12.51 3.59
CA GLN A 369 20.29 -11.83 4.76
C GLN A 369 20.81 -10.40 4.95
N ASP A 370 22.10 -10.17 4.71
CA ASP A 370 22.80 -8.88 4.80
C ASP A 370 22.29 -7.84 3.80
N GLN A 371 21.77 -8.28 2.65
CA GLN A 371 21.30 -7.41 1.58
C GLN A 371 19.77 -7.25 1.52
N ARG A 372 19.02 -7.92 2.42
CA ARG A 372 17.54 -7.89 2.41
C ARG A 372 16.96 -6.49 2.62
N GLY A 373 17.63 -5.64 3.40
CA GLY A 373 17.19 -4.26 3.61
C GLY A 373 17.17 -3.46 2.30
N ALA A 374 18.29 -3.46 1.58
CA ALA A 374 18.41 -2.81 0.27
C ALA A 374 17.46 -3.42 -0.77
N ALA A 375 17.36 -4.76 -0.81
CA ALA A 375 16.45 -5.47 -1.71
C ALA A 375 14.98 -5.11 -1.47
N ASN A 376 14.53 -5.09 -0.21
CA ASN A 376 13.17 -4.69 0.14
C ASN A 376 12.92 -3.21 -0.19
N GLY A 377 13.93 -2.33 -0.05
CA GLY A 377 13.86 -0.94 -0.51
C GLY A 377 13.58 -0.83 -2.01
N ILE A 378 14.39 -1.53 -2.83
CA ILE A 378 14.22 -1.57 -4.30
C ILE A 378 12.83 -2.10 -4.68
N ALA A 379 12.42 -3.23 -4.10
CA ALA A 379 11.13 -3.85 -4.38
C ALA A 379 9.95 -2.93 -4.01
N MET A 380 10.03 -2.24 -2.86
CA MET A 380 8.99 -1.32 -2.39
C MET A 380 8.87 -0.07 -3.25
N THR A 381 9.99 0.49 -3.73
CA THR A 381 9.98 1.62 -4.67
C THR A 381 9.40 1.22 -6.02
N ALA A 382 9.82 0.08 -6.59
CA ALA A 382 9.27 -0.43 -7.84
C ALA A 382 7.77 -0.72 -7.73
N MET A 383 7.34 -1.36 -6.64
CA MET A 383 5.92 -1.59 -6.35
C MET A 383 5.13 -0.29 -6.26
N SER A 384 5.66 0.73 -5.58
CA SER A 384 4.97 2.01 -5.39
C SER A 384 4.73 2.71 -6.72
N LEU A 385 5.70 2.65 -7.66
CA LEU A 385 5.55 3.18 -9.01
C LEU A 385 4.38 2.52 -9.75
N PHE A 386 4.31 1.20 -9.69
CA PHE A 386 3.23 0.43 -10.32
C PHE A 386 1.87 0.67 -9.64
N LYS A 387 1.84 0.82 -8.30
CA LYS A 387 0.64 1.22 -7.57
C LYS A 387 0.21 2.65 -7.86
N ALA A 388 1.11 3.54 -8.28
CA ALA A 388 0.75 4.87 -8.74
C ALA A 388 0.00 4.84 -10.06
N ILE A 389 0.39 3.96 -10.99
CA ILE A 389 -0.29 3.82 -12.29
C ILE A 389 -1.69 3.20 -12.13
N GLY A 390 -1.85 2.28 -11.17
CA GLY A 390 -3.07 1.49 -10.95
C GLY A 390 -4.37 2.31 -10.96
N PRO A 391 -4.59 3.26 -10.02
CA PRO A 391 -5.84 4.02 -9.92
C PRO A 391 -6.14 4.88 -11.14
N ALA A 392 -5.13 5.54 -11.71
CA ALA A 392 -5.32 6.37 -12.90
C ALA A 392 -5.75 5.51 -14.10
N ALA A 393 -5.06 4.39 -14.34
CA ALA A 393 -5.43 3.44 -15.39
C ALA A 393 -6.82 2.84 -15.16
N ALA A 394 -7.12 2.43 -13.93
CA ALA A 394 -8.41 1.91 -13.50
C ALA A 394 -9.55 2.91 -13.77
N GLY A 395 -9.40 4.16 -13.35
CA GLY A 395 -10.39 5.21 -13.54
C GLY A 395 -10.64 5.54 -15.01
N ILE A 396 -9.58 5.60 -15.83
CA ILE A 396 -9.67 5.80 -17.28
C ILE A 396 -10.41 4.63 -17.94
N ILE A 397 -10.02 3.38 -17.63
CA ILE A 397 -10.63 2.18 -18.18
C ILE A 397 -12.11 2.10 -17.78
N TYR A 398 -12.41 2.42 -16.52
CA TYR A 398 -13.76 2.40 -16.00
C TYR A 398 -14.64 3.44 -16.71
N SER A 399 -14.21 4.70 -16.78
CA SER A 399 -14.93 5.78 -17.50
C SER A 399 -15.13 5.45 -18.98
N TRP A 400 -14.11 4.88 -19.63
CA TRP A 400 -14.22 4.44 -21.03
C TRP A 400 -15.24 3.30 -21.20
N SER A 401 -15.34 2.41 -20.22
CA SER A 401 -16.29 1.30 -20.26
C SER A 401 -17.75 1.76 -20.15
N GLU A 402 -18.03 2.77 -19.31
CA GLU A 402 -19.38 3.32 -19.14
C GLU A 402 -19.88 3.99 -20.43
N LYS A 403 -18.96 4.59 -21.21
CA LYS A 403 -19.28 5.16 -22.55
C LYS A 403 -19.63 4.12 -23.61
N ARG A 404 -19.38 2.83 -23.34
CA ARG A 404 -19.50 1.74 -24.33
C ARG A 404 -20.45 0.63 -23.86
N LEU A 405 -21.53 1.00 -23.19
CA LEU A 405 -22.52 0.03 -22.67
C LEU A 405 -23.22 -0.76 -23.78
N ASP A 406 -23.54 -0.12 -24.90
CA ASP A 406 -24.33 -0.70 -26.00
C ASP A 406 -23.51 -1.48 -27.04
N ALA A 407 -22.23 -1.76 -26.78
CA ALA A 407 -21.42 -2.50 -27.73
C ALA A 407 -21.84 -3.97 -27.85
N ALA A 408 -21.98 -4.44 -29.10
CA ALA A 408 -22.38 -5.81 -29.42
C ALA A 408 -21.35 -6.89 -29.01
N PHE A 409 -20.08 -6.53 -28.86
CA PHE A 409 -19.00 -7.41 -28.41
C PHE A 409 -18.37 -6.84 -27.13
N LEU A 410 -18.44 -7.62 -26.04
CA LEU A 410 -18.01 -7.24 -24.68
C LEU A 410 -18.57 -5.87 -24.24
N PRO A 411 -19.82 -5.84 -23.75
CA PRO A 411 -20.43 -4.63 -23.19
C PRO A 411 -19.53 -4.01 -22.11
N GLY A 412 -19.60 -2.69 -21.94
CA GLY A 412 -18.80 -1.95 -20.96
C GLY A 412 -18.72 -2.59 -19.57
N THR A 413 -19.86 -3.10 -19.09
CA THR A 413 -19.99 -3.79 -17.79
C THR A 413 -19.10 -5.03 -17.64
N GLN A 414 -18.75 -5.71 -18.74
CA GLN A 414 -17.86 -6.86 -18.76
C GLN A 414 -16.42 -6.46 -19.10
N MET A 415 -16.25 -5.40 -19.88
CA MET A 415 -14.95 -5.00 -20.43
C MET A 415 -13.95 -4.62 -19.33
N VAL A 416 -14.39 -3.95 -18.26
CA VAL A 416 -13.50 -3.57 -17.16
C VAL A 416 -12.91 -4.80 -16.46
N PHE A 417 -13.75 -5.76 -16.09
CA PHE A 417 -13.33 -6.99 -15.43
C PHE A 417 -12.54 -7.91 -16.38
N PHE A 418 -12.84 -7.86 -17.68
CA PHE A 418 -12.04 -8.54 -18.70
C PHE A 418 -10.63 -7.97 -18.77
N ILE A 419 -10.46 -6.65 -18.85
CA ILE A 419 -9.13 -6.01 -18.86
C ILE A 419 -8.35 -6.33 -17.58
N LEU A 420 -8.99 -6.25 -16.40
CA LEU A 420 -8.38 -6.68 -15.14
C LEU A 420 -7.94 -8.16 -15.20
N SER A 421 -8.78 -9.03 -15.74
CA SER A 421 -8.47 -10.45 -15.90
C SER A 421 -7.29 -10.68 -16.85
N VAL A 422 -7.17 -9.90 -17.94
CA VAL A 422 -6.01 -9.98 -18.85
C VAL A 422 -4.72 -9.59 -18.14
N VAL A 423 -4.73 -8.50 -17.36
CA VAL A 423 -3.55 -8.05 -16.59
C VAL A 423 -3.15 -9.11 -15.55
N LEU A 424 -4.13 -9.68 -14.84
CA LEU A 424 -3.86 -10.74 -13.88
C LEU A 424 -3.38 -12.03 -14.57
N ALA A 425 -3.92 -12.38 -15.73
CA ALA A 425 -3.52 -13.55 -16.49
C ALA A 425 -2.07 -13.43 -16.96
N LEU A 426 -1.67 -12.25 -17.42
CA LEU A 426 -0.27 -11.94 -17.71
C LEU A 426 0.60 -12.13 -16.45
N GLY A 427 0.17 -11.60 -15.30
CA GLY A 427 0.84 -11.82 -14.02
C GLY A 427 1.02 -13.29 -13.68
N VAL A 428 -0.03 -14.11 -13.83
CA VAL A 428 0.00 -15.56 -13.60
C VAL A 428 0.93 -16.27 -14.59
N VAL A 429 0.87 -15.95 -15.88
CA VAL A 429 1.76 -16.52 -16.90
C VAL A 429 3.22 -16.23 -16.56
N MET A 430 3.52 -15.01 -16.09
CA MET A 430 4.87 -14.62 -15.68
C MET A 430 5.37 -15.33 -14.42
N THR A 431 4.51 -16.05 -13.69
CA THR A 431 4.96 -16.92 -12.58
C THR A 431 5.54 -18.25 -13.07
N PHE A 432 5.37 -18.62 -14.34
CA PHE A 432 5.91 -19.84 -14.93
C PHE A 432 7.30 -19.61 -15.55
N LYS A 433 8.06 -20.70 -15.74
CA LYS A 433 9.34 -20.63 -16.45
C LYS A 433 9.09 -20.23 -17.92
N PRO A 434 9.93 -19.39 -18.53
CA PRO A 434 11.24 -18.90 -18.06
C PRO A 434 11.20 -17.58 -17.24
N PHE A 435 10.03 -16.99 -17.03
CA PHE A 435 9.90 -15.62 -16.50
C PHE A 435 10.27 -15.52 -15.02
N LEU A 436 9.72 -16.38 -14.17
CA LEU A 436 10.06 -16.42 -12.74
C LEU A 436 11.20 -17.42 -12.51
N ALA A 437 12.43 -16.90 -12.39
CA ALA A 437 13.59 -17.72 -12.08
C ALA A 437 13.62 -18.03 -10.58
N GLN A 438 13.68 -19.32 -10.24
CA GLN A 438 13.89 -19.77 -8.86
C GLN A 438 15.38 -19.98 -8.63
N THR A 439 15.89 -19.51 -7.49
CA THR A 439 17.23 -19.90 -7.02
C THR A 439 17.24 -21.42 -6.83
N GLN A 440 18.07 -22.12 -7.60
CA GLN A 440 18.35 -23.53 -7.36
C GLN A 440 19.13 -23.60 -6.04
N HIS A 441 18.55 -24.26 -5.05
CA HIS A 441 19.24 -24.61 -3.80
C HIS A 441 20.15 -25.80 -4.01
#